data_AF-A0A349SJ90-F1
#
_entry.id   AF-A0A349SJ90-F1
#
_cell.length_a   1.000
_cell.length_b   1.000
_cell.length_c   1.000
_cell.angle_alpha   90.00
_cell.angle_beta   90.00
_cell.angle_gamma   90.00
#
_symmetry.space_group_name_H-M   'P 1'
#
loop_
_entity.id
_entity.type
_entity.pdbx_description
1 polymer ?
#
loop_
_entity_poly.entity_id
_entity_poly.type
_entity_poly.pdbx_seq_one_letter_code
_entity_poly.pdbx_strand_id
1 'polypeptide(L)'
;MKYVNPLLDLSGLPRFEEIEAHHVEPALDEVLATNREQISALESHAGSADWTSFARPLEDLDERLQRVWSPVSHLNAVVDSDALRRAYEACLAKVSAYETELGQNQALFKGFQRLHEAGEGVGPARRRVISNALRDFRLSGVALDESSRARFAA
;
A
#
# COMPACT_ATOMS: atom_id res chain seq x y z
N MET A 1 -15.20 -26.38 -8.73
CA MET A 1 -15.33 -25.24 -7.79
C MET A 1 -14.03 -24.48 -7.83
N LYS A 2 -14.06 -23.19 -8.16
CA LYS A 2 -12.86 -22.33 -8.10
C LYS A 2 -12.66 -22.04 -6.61
N TYR A 3 -11.58 -22.55 -6.03
CA TYR A 3 -11.23 -22.21 -4.65
C TYR A 3 -10.95 -20.70 -4.62
N VAL A 4 -11.76 -19.94 -3.90
CA VAL A 4 -11.56 -18.49 -3.75
C VAL A 4 -10.79 -18.31 -2.45
N ASN A 5 -9.62 -17.68 -2.53
CA ASN A 5 -8.84 -17.36 -1.35
C ASN A 5 -9.66 -16.39 -0.47
N PRO A 6 -9.96 -16.72 0.81
CA PRO A 6 -10.85 -15.91 1.64
C PRO A 6 -10.30 -14.52 1.94
N LEU A 7 -8.97 -14.33 1.84
CA LEU A 7 -8.34 -13.02 1.97
C LEU A 7 -8.63 -12.09 0.77
N LEU A 8 -9.00 -12.64 -0.39
CA LEU A 8 -9.33 -11.88 -1.60
C LEU A 8 -10.83 -11.57 -1.71
N ASP A 9 -11.66 -12.09 -0.80
CA ASP A 9 -13.06 -11.72 -0.72
C ASP A 9 -13.26 -10.45 0.13
N LEU A 10 -13.35 -9.31 -0.57
CA LEU A 10 -13.51 -7.99 0.02
C LEU A 10 -14.98 -7.54 0.10
N SER A 11 -15.97 -8.44 0.04
CA SER A 11 -17.38 -8.03 0.05
C SER A 11 -17.93 -7.66 1.43
N GLY A 12 -17.15 -7.86 2.51
CA GLY A 12 -17.61 -7.65 3.89
C GLY A 12 -16.48 -7.65 4.92
N LEU A 13 -16.81 -8.11 6.13
CA LEU A 13 -15.84 -8.31 7.22
C LEU A 13 -14.92 -9.49 6.93
N PRO A 14 -13.67 -9.49 7.46
CA PRO A 14 -12.76 -10.62 7.31
C PRO A 14 -13.35 -11.92 7.86
N ARG A 15 -13.30 -12.99 7.06
CA ARG A 15 -13.75 -14.34 7.46
C ARG A 15 -12.64 -15.06 8.22
N PHE A 16 -12.37 -14.61 9.44
CA PHE A 16 -11.23 -15.09 10.24
C PHE A 16 -11.16 -16.62 10.38
N GLU A 17 -12.31 -17.29 10.50
CA GLU A 17 -12.40 -18.76 10.63
C GLU A 17 -11.96 -19.51 9.37
N GLU A 18 -11.95 -18.86 8.21
CA GLU A 18 -11.56 -19.45 6.92
C GLU A 18 -10.09 -19.18 6.55
N ILE A 19 -9.39 -18.30 7.28
CA ILE A 19 -8.01 -17.91 6.96
C ILE A 19 -7.03 -18.95 7.51
N GLU A 20 -6.29 -19.60 6.62
CA GLU A 20 -5.22 -20.54 6.92
C GLU A 20 -3.87 -20.00 6.41
N ALA A 21 -2.77 -20.51 6.96
CA ALA A 21 -1.43 -20.01 6.64
C ALA A 21 -1.09 -20.06 5.15
N HIS A 22 -1.56 -21.07 4.41
CA HIS A 22 -1.30 -21.20 2.97
C HIS A 22 -2.09 -20.19 2.11
N HIS A 23 -3.05 -19.46 2.68
CA HIS A 23 -3.76 -18.37 1.98
C HIS A 23 -2.94 -17.09 1.91
N VAL A 24 -2.06 -16.88 2.89
CA VAL A 24 -1.46 -15.59 3.19
C VAL A 24 -0.57 -15.10 2.05
N GLU A 25 0.45 -15.90 1.70
CA GLU A 25 1.43 -15.49 0.69
C GLU A 25 0.83 -15.35 -0.72
N PRO A 26 0.00 -16.29 -1.22
CA PRO A 26 -0.64 -16.13 -2.52
C PRO A 26 -1.57 -14.92 -2.62
N ALA A 27 -2.36 -14.62 -1.56
CA ALA A 27 -3.23 -13.45 -1.56
C ALA A 27 -2.42 -12.15 -1.59
N LEU A 28 -1.35 -12.08 -0.79
CA LEU A 28 -0.51 -10.91 -0.75
C LEU A 28 0.22 -10.68 -2.08
N ASP A 29 0.79 -11.73 -2.67
CA ASP A 29 1.48 -11.63 -3.97
C ASP A 29 0.55 -11.13 -5.08
N GLU A 30 -0.70 -11.62 -5.13
CA GLU A 30 -1.70 -11.15 -6.08
C GLU A 30 -2.03 -9.66 -5.89
N VAL A 31 -2.24 -9.23 -4.64
CA VAL A 31 -2.59 -7.83 -4.33
C VAL A 31 -1.43 -6.89 -4.61
N LEU A 32 -0.21 -7.26 -4.22
CA LEU A 32 0.99 -6.46 -4.47
C LEU A 32 1.27 -6.32 -5.97
N ALA A 33 1.14 -7.41 -6.75
CA ALA A 33 1.30 -7.37 -8.20
C ALA A 33 0.24 -6.46 -8.85
N THR A 34 -1.03 -6.66 -8.51
CA THR A 34 -2.16 -5.88 -9.03
C THR A 34 -2.02 -4.39 -8.68
N ASN A 35 -1.57 -4.08 -7.47
CA ASN A 35 -1.35 -2.70 -7.04
C ASN A 35 -0.21 -2.05 -7.81
N ARG A 36 0.92 -2.74 -8.01
CA ARG A 36 2.05 -2.21 -8.79
C ARG A 36 1.66 -1.86 -10.23
N GLU A 37 0.85 -2.70 -10.88
CA GLU A 37 0.32 -2.42 -12.22
C GLU A 37 -0.51 -1.12 -12.25
N GLN A 38 -1.40 -0.94 -11.26
CA GLN A 38 -2.23 0.26 -11.16
C GLN A 38 -1.42 1.50 -10.77
N ILE A 39 -0.43 1.36 -9.88
CA ILE A 39 0.50 2.44 -9.53
C ILE A 39 1.29 2.89 -10.76
N SER A 40 1.81 1.96 -11.56
CA SER A 40 2.54 2.32 -12.79
C SER A 40 1.66 3.14 -13.76
N ALA A 41 0.37 2.81 -13.86
CA ALA A 41 -0.57 3.63 -14.61
C ALA A 41 -0.73 5.04 -14.01
N LEU A 42 -0.84 5.17 -12.69
CA LEU A 42 -0.94 6.47 -11.99
C LEU A 42 0.31 7.32 -12.17
N GLU A 43 1.50 6.72 -12.09
CA GLU A 43 2.78 7.39 -12.31
C GLU A 43 2.86 8.06 -13.68
N SER A 44 2.35 7.38 -14.72
CA SER A 44 2.43 7.85 -16.11
C SER A 44 1.71 9.19 -16.34
N HIS A 45 0.74 9.53 -15.49
CA HIS A 45 -0.01 10.79 -15.57
C HIS A 45 0.10 11.63 -14.29
N ALA A 46 1.12 11.41 -13.45
CA ALA A 46 1.36 12.22 -12.25
C ALA A 46 1.47 13.73 -12.56
N GLY A 47 1.99 14.07 -13.74
CA GLY A 47 2.07 15.45 -14.23
C GLY A 47 0.73 16.13 -14.48
N SER A 48 -0.37 15.37 -14.58
CA SER A 48 -1.75 15.86 -14.69
C SER A 48 -2.63 15.40 -13.52
N ALA A 49 -2.03 14.99 -12.39
CA ALA A 49 -2.76 14.51 -11.22
C ALA A 49 -3.85 15.49 -10.74
N ASP A 50 -5.01 14.93 -10.43
CA ASP A 50 -6.13 15.56 -9.73
C ASP A 50 -6.63 14.65 -8.60
N TRP A 51 -7.52 15.13 -7.73
CA TRP A 51 -7.99 14.35 -6.59
C TRP A 51 -8.63 13.00 -7.01
N THR A 52 -9.43 13.00 -8.07
CA THR A 52 -10.28 11.87 -8.47
C THR A 52 -9.52 10.84 -9.29
N SER A 53 -8.61 11.28 -10.16
CA SER A 53 -7.84 10.41 -11.05
C SER A 53 -6.52 9.93 -10.44
N PHE A 54 -6.07 10.55 -9.35
CA PHE A 54 -4.76 10.25 -8.77
C PHE A 54 -4.79 9.93 -7.27
N ALA A 55 -5.20 10.88 -6.42
CA ALA A 55 -5.14 10.69 -4.97
C ALA A 55 -6.08 9.58 -4.49
N ARG A 56 -7.34 9.61 -4.93
CA ARG A 56 -8.35 8.63 -4.53
C ARG A 56 -8.01 7.21 -5.01
N PRO A 57 -7.64 6.97 -6.28
CA PRO A 57 -7.22 5.64 -6.70
C PRO A 57 -6.04 5.11 -5.89
N LEU A 58 -5.05 5.96 -5.55
CA LEU A 58 -3.93 5.53 -4.72
C LEU A 58 -4.37 5.14 -3.30
N GLU A 59 -5.32 5.86 -2.71
CA GLU A 59 -5.95 5.50 -1.43
C GLU A 59 -6.71 4.17 -1.52
N ASP A 60 -7.46 3.94 -2.61
CA ASP A 60 -8.19 2.68 -2.85
C ASP A 60 -7.21 1.48 -2.97
N LEU A 61 -5.99 1.69 -3.51
CA LEU A 61 -4.94 0.67 -3.59
C LEU A 61 -4.35 0.33 -2.22
N ASP A 62 -4.10 1.34 -1.38
CA ASP A 62 -3.65 1.11 0.00
C ASP A 62 -4.74 0.40 0.80
N GLU A 63 -6.01 0.82 0.69
CA GLU A 63 -7.14 0.16 1.33
C GLU A 63 -7.19 -1.33 0.91
N ARG A 64 -7.03 -1.63 -0.38
CA ARG A 64 -6.99 -3.01 -0.87
C ARG A 64 -5.91 -3.84 -0.17
N LEU A 65 -4.69 -3.31 -0.04
CA LEU A 65 -3.61 -3.99 0.68
C LEU A 65 -3.98 -4.17 2.16
N GLN A 66 -4.46 -3.12 2.83
CA GLN A 66 -4.79 -3.18 4.25
C GLN A 66 -5.91 -4.17 4.54
N ARG A 67 -6.91 -4.29 3.67
CA ARG A 67 -8.00 -5.26 3.83
C ARG A 67 -7.54 -6.72 3.72
N VAL A 68 -6.42 -6.98 3.04
CA VAL A 68 -5.77 -8.30 2.99
C VAL A 68 -4.78 -8.49 4.13
N TRP A 69 -3.96 -7.49 4.44
CA TRP A 69 -2.85 -7.62 5.37
C TRP A 69 -3.26 -7.49 6.85
N SER A 70 -4.24 -6.61 7.16
CA SER A 70 -4.69 -6.39 8.53
C SER A 70 -5.24 -7.66 9.21
N PRO A 71 -6.06 -8.51 8.54
CA PRO A 71 -6.50 -9.78 9.13
C PRO A 71 -5.35 -10.73 9.45
N VAL A 72 -4.35 -10.83 8.57
CA VAL A 72 -3.17 -11.69 8.76
C VAL A 72 -2.34 -11.20 9.94
N SER A 73 -2.06 -9.89 10.00
CA SER A 73 -1.34 -9.26 11.11
C SER A 73 -2.08 -9.46 12.45
N HIS A 74 -3.41 -9.33 12.45
CA HIS A 74 -4.22 -9.59 13.63
C HIS A 74 -4.12 -11.05 14.08
N LEU A 75 -4.31 -12.02 13.19
CA LEU A 75 -4.22 -13.45 13.52
C LEU A 75 -2.83 -13.81 14.07
N ASN A 76 -1.76 -13.26 13.48
CA ASN A 76 -0.40 -13.44 13.99
C ASN A 76 -0.23 -12.89 15.42
N ALA A 77 -0.97 -11.85 15.79
CA ALA A 77 -0.89 -11.24 17.12
C ALA A 77 -1.74 -11.95 18.19
N VAL A 78 -2.85 -12.61 17.81
CA VAL A 78 -3.85 -13.10 18.79
C VAL A 78 -4.05 -14.62 18.80
N VAL A 79 -3.71 -15.32 17.71
CA VAL A 79 -3.88 -16.77 17.54
C VAL A 79 -2.70 -17.36 16.76
N ASP A 80 -1.50 -17.02 17.21
CA ASP A 80 -0.24 -17.41 16.58
C ASP A 80 -0.07 -18.94 16.47
N SER A 81 0.56 -19.38 15.39
CA SER A 81 0.96 -20.77 15.15
C SER A 81 2.23 -20.79 14.31
N ASP A 82 3.03 -21.85 14.38
CA ASP A 82 4.28 -21.95 13.60
C ASP A 82 4.06 -21.82 12.09
N ALA A 83 2.93 -22.30 11.57
CA ALA A 83 2.59 -22.15 10.17
C ALA A 83 2.24 -20.70 9.81
N LEU A 84 1.42 -20.05 10.64
CA LEU A 84 1.02 -18.66 10.43
C LEU A 84 2.20 -17.70 10.59
N ARG A 85 3.06 -17.90 11.59
CA ARG A 85 4.26 -17.09 11.82
C ARG A 85 5.21 -17.12 10.63
N ARG A 86 5.47 -18.31 10.07
CA ARG A 86 6.30 -18.44 8.85
C ARG A 86 5.70 -17.70 7.66
N ALA A 87 4.39 -17.82 7.46
CA ALA A 87 3.71 -17.10 6.38
C ALA A 87 3.74 -15.58 6.61
N TYR A 88 3.53 -15.13 7.85
CA TYR A 88 3.60 -13.73 8.23
C TYR A 88 5.00 -13.15 8.01
N GLU A 89 6.07 -13.82 8.48
CA GLU A 89 7.46 -13.38 8.32
C GLU A 89 7.86 -13.27 6.83
N ALA A 90 7.50 -14.26 6.01
CA ALA A 90 7.74 -14.22 4.57
C ALA A 90 7.04 -13.03 3.90
N CYS A 91 5.81 -12.73 4.32
CA CYS A 91 5.02 -11.62 3.80
C CYS A 91 5.43 -10.25 4.35
N LEU A 92 5.87 -10.16 5.60
CA LEU A 92 6.28 -8.91 6.23
C LEU A 92 7.41 -8.25 5.45
N ALA A 93 8.41 -9.02 5.03
CA ALA A 93 9.49 -8.52 4.20
C ALA A 93 8.99 -7.95 2.85
N LYS A 94 8.00 -8.61 2.22
CA LYS A 94 7.39 -8.14 0.96
C LYS A 94 6.61 -6.84 1.16
N VAL A 95 5.84 -6.74 2.25
CA VAL A 95 5.09 -5.51 2.60
C VAL A 95 6.06 -4.36 2.87
N SER A 96 7.09 -4.56 3.69
CA SER A 96 8.07 -3.51 4.01
C SER A 96 8.85 -3.04 2.76
N ALA A 97 9.18 -3.96 1.85
CA ALA A 97 9.81 -3.60 0.58
C ALA A 97 8.87 -2.77 -0.30
N TYR A 98 7.59 -3.16 -0.39
CA TYR A 98 6.57 -2.42 -1.13
C TYR A 98 6.30 -1.03 -0.53
N GLU A 99 6.19 -0.91 0.80
CA GLU A 99 6.01 0.37 1.47
C GLU A 99 7.22 1.31 1.23
N THR A 100 8.43 0.77 1.23
CA THR A 100 9.65 1.52 0.90
C THR A 100 9.66 1.98 -0.56
N GLU A 101 9.32 1.07 -1.49
CA GLU A 101 9.16 1.34 -2.92
C GLU A 101 8.20 2.52 -3.16
N LEU A 102 7.02 2.51 -2.51
CA LEU A 102 6.06 3.59 -2.62
C LEU A 102 6.52 4.89 -1.94
N GLY A 103 7.03 4.79 -0.71
CA GLY A 103 7.47 5.96 0.05
C GLY A 103 8.62 6.73 -0.61
N GLN A 104 9.39 6.06 -1.46
CA GLN A 104 10.49 6.66 -2.22
C GLN A 104 10.13 6.96 -3.68
N ASN A 105 8.88 6.74 -4.07
CA ASN A 105 8.43 6.93 -5.44
C ASN A 105 8.33 8.42 -5.81
N GLN A 106 9.27 8.89 -6.63
CA GLN A 106 9.34 10.29 -7.02
C GLN A 106 8.17 10.74 -7.90
N ALA A 107 7.61 9.85 -8.73
CA ALA A 107 6.46 10.19 -9.57
C ALA A 107 5.22 10.40 -8.70
N LEU A 108 4.99 9.52 -7.72
CA LEU A 108 3.90 9.69 -6.76
C LEU A 108 4.05 10.98 -5.95
N PHE A 109 5.26 11.24 -5.45
CA PHE A 109 5.55 12.49 -4.73
C PHE A 109 5.25 13.73 -5.58
N LYS A 110 5.68 13.76 -6.85
CA LYS A 110 5.39 14.87 -7.79
C LYS A 110 3.88 15.05 -8.01
N GLY A 111 3.13 13.95 -8.10
CA GLY A 111 1.68 14.00 -8.18
C GLY A 111 1.05 14.72 -6.98
N PHE A 112 1.47 14.39 -5.75
CA PHE A 112 0.99 15.10 -4.57
C PHE A 112 1.44 16.56 -4.47
N GLN A 113 2.64 16.91 -4.97
CA GLN A 113 3.07 18.30 -5.06
C GLN A 113 2.14 19.10 -5.98
N ARG A 114 1.81 18.55 -7.14
CA ARG A 114 0.85 19.15 -8.07
C ARG A 114 -0.52 19.35 -7.42
N LEU A 115 -1.06 18.34 -6.73
CA LEU A 115 -2.35 18.47 -6.02
C LEU A 115 -2.34 19.62 -5.01
N HIS A 116 -1.22 19.77 -4.29
CA HIS A 116 -1.04 20.86 -3.34
C HIS A 116 -1.01 22.23 -4.04
N GLU A 117 -0.21 22.37 -5.10
CA GLU A 117 -0.05 23.61 -5.87
C GLU A 117 -1.32 24.02 -6.61
N ALA A 118 -2.06 23.06 -7.17
CA ALA A 118 -3.32 23.29 -7.89
C ALA A 118 -4.51 23.59 -6.96
N GLY A 119 -4.35 23.46 -5.65
CA GLY A 119 -5.44 23.70 -4.70
C GLY A 119 -6.53 22.63 -4.68
N GLU A 120 -6.23 21.41 -5.13
CA GLU A 120 -7.15 20.24 -5.13
C GLU A 120 -7.61 19.82 -3.72
N GLY A 121 -6.99 20.38 -2.68
CA GLY A 121 -7.41 20.30 -1.28
C GLY A 121 -8.66 21.14 -0.97
N VAL A 122 -9.76 20.92 -1.68
CA VAL A 122 -11.05 21.54 -1.34
C VAL A 122 -11.54 20.93 -0.03
N GLY A 123 -11.69 21.77 0.99
CA GLY A 123 -12.05 21.35 2.35
C GLY A 123 -10.87 20.91 3.24
N PRO A 124 -11.04 20.95 4.57
CA PRO A 124 -9.96 20.69 5.52
C PRO A 124 -9.42 19.24 5.47
N ALA A 125 -10.30 18.26 5.20
CA ALA A 125 -9.90 16.85 5.14
C ALA A 125 -8.93 16.57 3.99
N ARG A 126 -9.27 16.98 2.76
CA ARG A 126 -8.41 16.76 1.57
C ARG A 126 -7.06 17.46 1.69
N ARG A 127 -7.03 18.70 2.21
CA ARG A 127 -5.76 19.39 2.52
C ARG A 127 -4.90 18.60 3.49
N ARG A 128 -5.52 17.99 4.50
CA ARG A 128 -4.78 17.22 5.50
C ARG A 128 -4.20 15.94 4.89
N VAL A 129 -4.97 15.24 4.06
CA VAL A 129 -4.47 14.06 3.31
C VAL A 129 -3.25 14.43 2.48
N ILE A 130 -3.35 15.46 1.63
CA ILE A 130 -2.24 15.91 0.77
C ILE A 130 -1.02 16.32 1.59
N SER A 131 -1.22 17.09 2.66
CA SER A 131 -0.13 17.54 3.53
C SER A 131 0.57 16.39 4.27
N ASN A 132 -0.20 15.44 4.79
CA ASN A 132 0.34 14.24 5.42
C ASN A 132 1.13 13.41 4.41
N ALA A 133 0.57 13.13 3.22
CA ALA A 133 1.27 12.38 2.18
C ALA A 133 2.61 13.03 1.82
N LEU A 134 2.65 14.34 1.57
CA LEU A 134 3.89 15.07 1.29
C LEU A 134 4.91 15.01 2.44
N ARG A 135 4.46 15.02 3.70
CA ARG A 135 5.34 14.82 4.86
C ARG A 135 5.87 13.39 4.88
N ASP A 136 5.01 12.41 4.67
CA ASP A 136 5.33 11.00 4.81
C ASP A 136 6.30 10.55 3.70
N PHE A 137 6.14 11.01 2.45
CA PHE A 137 7.16 10.83 1.39
C PHE A 137 8.55 11.36 1.80
N ARG A 138 8.61 12.52 2.44
CA ARG A 138 9.88 13.08 2.92
C ARG A 138 10.48 12.25 4.05
N LEU A 139 9.64 11.75 4.96
CA LEU A 139 10.07 10.86 6.05
C LEU A 139 10.52 9.48 5.54
N SER A 140 10.01 9.03 4.40
CA SER A 140 10.47 7.83 3.68
C SER A 140 11.73 8.06 2.85
N GLY A 141 12.28 9.27 2.86
CA GLY A 141 13.55 9.57 2.19
C GLY A 141 13.46 9.84 0.69
N VAL A 142 12.28 10.19 0.14
CA VAL A 142 12.14 10.50 -1.30
C VAL A 142 13.11 11.59 -1.79
N ALA A 143 13.46 12.53 -0.91
CA ALA A 143 14.32 13.67 -1.18
C ALA A 143 15.81 13.41 -0.93
N LEU A 144 16.19 12.19 -0.53
CA LEU A 144 17.59 11.79 -0.35
C LEU A 144 18.27 11.63 -1.72
N ASP A 145 19.59 11.82 -1.74
CA ASP A 145 20.42 11.41 -2.87
C ASP A 145 20.39 9.87 -3.04
N GLU A 146 20.82 9.39 -4.20
CA GLU A 146 20.73 7.97 -4.56
C GLU A 146 21.43 7.05 -3.53
N SER A 147 22.61 7.45 -3.03
CA SER A 147 23.37 6.62 -2.10
C SER A 147 22.71 6.55 -0.72
N SER A 148 22.18 7.68 -0.25
CA SER A 148 21.45 7.76 1.02
C SER A 148 20.10 7.04 0.94
N ARG A 149 19.42 7.11 -0.21
CA ARG A 149 18.16 6.42 -0.47
C ARG A 149 18.33 4.90 -0.48
N ALA A 150 19.35 4.40 -1.18
CA ALA A 150 19.68 2.97 -1.20
C ALA A 150 20.00 2.42 0.19
N ARG A 151 20.72 3.20 1.03
CA ARG A 151 21.00 2.83 2.42
C ARG A 151 19.75 2.80 3.30
N PHE A 152 18.79 3.69 3.08
CA PHE A 152 17.53 3.71 3.83
C PHE A 152 16.67 2.47 3.54
N ALA A 153 16.71 1.97 2.30
CA ALA A 153 15.93 0.83 1.84
C ALA A 153 16.52 -0.55 2.19
N ALA A 154 17.76 -0.58 2.72
CA ALA A 154 18.50 -1.81 3.04
C ALA A 154 18.28 -2.25 4.49
#